data_AF-A0A6S6M6H1-F1
#
_entry.id   AF-A0A6S6M6H1-F1
#
_cell.length_a   1.000
_cell.length_b   1.000
_cell.length_c   1.000
_cell.angle_alpha   90.00
_cell.angle_beta   90.00
_cell.angle_gamma   90.00
#
_symmetry.space_group_name_H-M   'P 1'
#
loop_
_entity.id
_entity.type
_entity.pdbx_description
1 polymer ?
#
loop_
_entity_poly.entity_id
_entity_poly.type
_entity_poly.pdbx_seq_one_letter_code
_entity_poly.pdbx_strand_id
1 'polypeptide(L)'
;MLCGKGGFKTLARHLNTAHGMKPGEYKKQFSIPGKQPLAAKNYSDARRKMALDRGLADNLAKARGVRMANIEAKKTAPVKPAKPAKAPKPPKEAGAKAKTA
;
A
#
# COMPACT_ATOMS: atom_id res chain seq x y z
N MET A 1 -1.38 12.41 19.97
CA MET A 1 -2.30 12.45 21.12
C MET A 1 -2.19 11.25 22.06
N LEU A 2 -1.79 10.06 21.59
CA LEU A 2 -1.73 8.85 22.44
C LEU A 2 -0.48 8.72 23.32
N CYS A 3 0.68 9.23 22.87
CA CYS A 3 1.97 8.96 23.52
C CYS A 3 2.79 10.21 23.83
N GLY A 4 2.39 11.40 23.34
CA GLY A 4 3.13 12.66 23.55
C GLY A 4 4.55 12.72 22.97
N LYS A 5 5.12 11.59 22.52
CA LYS A 5 6.47 11.52 21.96
C LYS A 5 6.58 12.30 20.66
N GLY A 6 7.57 13.19 20.59
CA GLY A 6 8.04 13.81 19.36
C GLY A 6 9.14 12.98 18.66
N GLY A 7 9.68 13.50 17.56
CA GLY A 7 10.89 12.96 16.92
C GLY A 7 10.69 11.81 15.92
N PHE A 8 9.46 11.35 15.68
CA PHE A 8 9.21 10.37 14.63
C PHE A 8 9.07 11.01 13.24
N LYS A 9 9.49 10.28 12.20
CA LYS A 9 9.44 10.76 10.80
C LYS A 9 8.02 10.83 10.22
N THR A 10 7.18 9.85 10.55
CA THR A 10 5.74 9.85 10.20
C THR A 10 4.92 9.26 11.34
N LEU A 11 3.74 9.84 11.57
CA LEU A 11 2.83 9.34 12.60
C LEU A 11 2.37 7.91 12.29
N ALA A 12 2.08 7.61 11.02
CA ALA A 12 1.64 6.28 10.61
C ALA A 12 2.63 5.16 10.97
N ARG A 13 3.94 5.40 10.80
CA ARG A 13 4.97 4.43 11.21
C ARG A 13 4.99 4.26 12.71
N HIS A 14 4.95 5.37 13.45
CA HIS A 14 4.95 5.35 14.91
C HIS A 14 3.75 4.59 15.48
N LEU A 15 2.55 4.81 14.94
CA LEU A 15 1.34 4.08 15.34
C LEU A 15 1.50 2.57 15.16
N ASN A 16 2.08 2.15 14.03
CA ASN A 16 2.30 0.74 13.76
C ASN A 16 3.34 0.12 14.70
N THR A 17 4.48 0.78 14.90
CA THR A 17 5.60 0.20 15.66
C THR A 17 5.46 0.33 17.18
N ALA A 18 4.88 1.43 17.67
CA ALA A 18 4.80 1.71 19.10
C ALA A 18 3.46 1.29 19.71
N HIS A 19 2.39 1.26 18.91
CA HIS A 19 1.03 1.01 19.40
C HIS A 19 0.34 -0.17 18.72
N GLY A 20 0.97 -0.82 17.73
CA GLY A 20 0.35 -1.92 16.98
C GLY A 20 -0.92 -1.51 16.23
N MET A 21 -1.21 -0.21 16.10
CA MET A 21 -2.47 0.30 15.60
C MET A 21 -2.42 0.64 14.12
N LYS A 22 -3.54 0.41 13.44
CA LYS A 22 -3.71 0.81 12.04
C LYS A 22 -4.00 2.32 11.97
N PRO A 23 -3.46 3.03 10.96
CA PRO A 23 -3.74 4.46 10.76
C PRO A 23 -5.23 4.81 10.65
N GLY A 24 -6.04 3.91 10.09
CA GLY A 24 -7.48 4.11 9.95
C GLY A 24 -8.24 4.04 11.28
N GLU A 25 -7.79 3.19 12.20
CA GLU A 25 -8.36 3.08 13.54
C GLU A 25 -8.06 4.34 14.36
N TYR A 26 -6.82 4.82 14.32
CA TYR A 26 -6.43 6.09 14.90
C TYR A 26 -7.30 7.25 14.38
N LYS A 27 -7.54 7.31 13.07
CA LYS A 27 -8.41 8.35 12.50
C LYS A 27 -9.84 8.29 13.04
N LYS A 28 -10.40 7.09 13.23
CA LYS A 28 -11.75 6.92 13.80
C LYS A 28 -11.81 7.36 15.26
N GLN A 29 -10.81 6.98 16.06
CA GLN A 29 -10.74 7.32 17.49
C GLN A 29 -10.71 8.84 17.73
N PHE A 30 -10.02 9.58 16.86
CA PHE A 30 -9.85 11.03 16.97
C PHE A 30 -10.74 11.82 15.99
N SER A 31 -11.75 11.20 15.39
CA SER A 31 -12.67 11.84 14.42
C SER A 31 -11.97 12.58 13.27
N ILE A 32 -10.82 12.06 12.81
CA ILE A 32 -10.05 12.62 11.70
C ILE A 32 -10.62 12.09 10.37
N PRO A 33 -10.89 12.96 9.38
CA PRO A 33 -11.34 12.53 8.06
C PRO A 33 -10.43 11.48 7.40
N GLY A 34 -11.03 10.48 6.77
CA GLY A 34 -10.29 9.38 6.12
C GLY A 34 -9.25 9.85 5.09
N LYS A 35 -9.57 10.92 4.34
CA LYS A 35 -8.68 11.52 3.33
C LYS A 35 -7.49 12.29 3.92
N GLN A 36 -7.52 12.63 5.20
CA GLN A 36 -6.48 13.47 5.79
C GLN A 36 -5.15 12.69 5.91
N PRO A 37 -4.02 13.21 5.38
CA PRO A 37 -2.73 12.57 5.55
C PRO A 37 -2.25 12.70 6.99
N LEU A 38 -1.65 11.61 7.52
CA LEU A 38 -1.00 11.62 8.84
C LEU A 38 0.50 11.98 8.76
N ALA A 39 1.00 12.29 7.55
CA ALA A 39 2.37 12.74 7.34
C ALA A 39 2.40 14.27 7.30
N ALA A 40 3.47 14.86 7.81
CA ALA A 40 3.68 16.30 7.72
C ALA A 40 3.80 16.74 6.25
N LYS A 41 3.27 17.93 5.92
CA LYS A 41 3.33 18.46 4.55
C LYS A 41 4.76 18.60 4.04
N ASN A 42 5.67 19.13 4.87
CA ASN A 42 7.09 19.26 4.54
C ASN A 42 7.76 17.92 4.20
N TYR A 43 7.36 16.82 4.87
CA TYR A 43 7.87 15.49 4.56
C TYR A 43 7.40 15.01 3.19
N SER A 44 6.12 15.23 2.85
CA SER A 44 5.57 14.91 1.54
C SER A 44 6.24 15.73 0.42
N ASP A 45 6.44 17.04 0.65
CA ASP A 45 7.08 17.94 -0.30
C ASP A 45 8.56 17.55 -0.54
N ALA A 46 9.29 17.22 0.52
CA ALA A 46 10.67 16.73 0.41
C ALA A 46 10.76 15.41 -0.38
N ARG A 47 9.84 14.47 -0.15
CA ARG A 47 9.77 13.21 -0.92
C ARG A 47 9.42 13.45 -2.38
N ARG A 48 8.56 14.43 -2.67
CA ARG A 48 8.22 14.83 -4.03
C ARG A 48 9.44 15.40 -4.77
N LYS A 49 10.15 16.36 -4.18
CA LYS A 49 11.38 16.94 -4.78
C LYS A 49 12.41 15.86 -5.09
N MET A 50 12.70 15.03 -4.10
CA MET A 50 13.61 13.89 -4.23
C MET A 50 13.23 12.91 -5.37
N ALA A 51 11.94 12.79 -5.69
CA ALA A 51 11.49 11.95 -6.80
C ALA A 51 11.70 12.62 -8.17
N LEU A 52 11.51 13.94 -8.23
CA LEU A 52 11.78 14.75 -9.42
C LEU A 52 13.28 14.76 -9.73
N ASP A 53 14.12 14.98 -8.72
CA ASP A 53 15.59 15.01 -8.87
C ASP A 53 16.13 13.68 -9.40
N ARG A 54 15.46 12.57 -9.08
CA ARG A 54 15.80 11.22 -9.56
C ARG A 54 15.16 10.84 -10.90
N GLY A 55 14.42 11.74 -11.54
CA GLY A 55 13.73 11.45 -12.80
C GLY A 55 12.70 10.31 -12.69
N LEU A 56 12.15 10.05 -11.49
CA LEU A 56 11.22 8.92 -11.29
C LEU A 56 9.93 9.09 -12.10
N ALA A 57 9.52 10.32 -12.38
CA ALA A 57 8.35 10.62 -13.20
C ALA A 57 8.53 10.12 -14.64
N ASP A 58 9.66 10.43 -15.28
CA ASP A 58 9.93 10.07 -16.67
C ASP A 58 10.14 8.56 -16.82
N ASN A 59 10.84 7.95 -15.86
CA ASN A 59 11.01 6.51 -15.81
C ASN A 59 9.68 5.78 -15.66
N LEU A 60 8.76 6.32 -14.86
CA LEU A 60 7.40 5.79 -14.72
C LEU A 60 6.60 5.93 -16.03
N ALA A 61 6.73 7.05 -16.74
CA ALA A 61 6.06 7.25 -18.03
C ALA A 61 6.53 6.22 -19.07
N LYS A 62 7.85 6.00 -19.18
CA LYS A 62 8.43 4.96 -20.06
C LYS A 62 7.93 3.57 -19.71
N ALA A 63 7.98 3.20 -18.42
CA ALA A 63 7.52 1.89 -17.95
C ALA A 63 6.02 1.66 -18.21
N ARG A 64 5.20 2.70 -18.08
CA ARG A 64 3.77 2.64 -18.42
C ARG A 64 3.54 2.39 -19.91
N GLY A 65 4.29 3.05 -20.80
CA GLY A 65 4.23 2.80 -22.23
C GLY A 65 4.54 1.35 -22.59
N VAL A 66 5.65 0.81 -22.06
CA VAL A 66 6.03 -0.60 -22.26
C VAL A 66 4.96 -1.55 -21.72
N ARG A 67 4.39 -1.27 -20.55
CA ARG A 67 3.31 -2.08 -19.97
C ARG A 67 2.06 -2.06 -20.84
N MET A 68 1.68 -0.91 -21.41
CA MET A 68 0.52 -0.83 -22.31
C MET A 68 0.75 -1.62 -23.59
N ALA A 69 1.92 -1.46 -24.24
CA ALA A 69 2.28 -2.24 -25.42
C ALA A 69 2.26 -3.76 -25.16
N ASN A 70 2.76 -4.19 -24.00
CA ASN A 70 2.71 -5.61 -23.59
C ASN A 70 1.29 -6.11 -23.33
N ILE A 71 0.39 -5.26 -22.83
CA ILE A 71 -1.02 -5.62 -22.64
C ILE A 71 -1.72 -5.73 -24.00
N GLU A 72 -1.43 -4.84 -24.94
CA GLU A 72 -1.98 -4.88 -26.29
C GLU A 72 -1.48 -6.12 -27.06
N ALA A 73 -0.18 -6.41 -27.02
CA ALA A 73 0.40 -7.62 -27.61
C ALA A 73 -0.19 -8.91 -27.01
N LYS A 74 -0.49 -8.93 -25.70
CA LYS A 74 -1.18 -10.06 -25.06
C LYS A 74 -2.65 -10.19 -25.45
N LYS A 75 -3.31 -9.09 -25.83
CA LYS A 75 -4.70 -9.11 -26.34
C LYS A 75 -4.77 -9.58 -27.79
N THR A 76 -3.75 -9.32 -28.59
CA THR A 76 -3.70 -9.69 -30.02
C THR A 76 -3.05 -11.05 -30.28
N ALA A 77 -2.38 -11.66 -29.30
CA ALA A 77 -1.86 -13.03 -29.43
C ALA A 77 -3.03 -14.04 -29.49
N PRO A 78 -3.07 -14.94 -30.50
CA PRO A 78 -4.12 -15.93 -30.62
C PRO A 78 -4.07 -16.92 -29.44
N VAL A 79 -5.25 -17.23 -28.91
CA VAL A 79 -5.46 -18.20 -27.83
C VAL A 79 -4.88 -19.56 -28.24
N LYS A 80 -3.69 -19.90 -27.72
CA LYS A 80 -3.22 -21.30 -27.68
C LYS A 80 -3.96 -22.02 -26.54
N PRO A 81 -4.40 -23.28 -26.75
CA PRO A 81 -5.48 -23.89 -25.99
C PRO A 81 -5.10 -24.18 -24.53
N ALA A 82 -6.13 -24.14 -23.69
CA ALA A 82 -6.09 -24.29 -22.24
C ALA A 82 -5.34 -25.55 -21.79
N LYS A 83 -4.32 -25.36 -20.93
CA LYS A 83 -3.78 -26.43 -20.08
C LYS A 83 -4.73 -26.58 -18.88
N PRO A 84 -5.16 -27.81 -18.51
CA PRO A 84 -6.30 -28.04 -17.63
C PRO A 84 -6.07 -27.53 -16.21
N ALA A 85 -7.18 -27.11 -15.60
CA ALA A 85 -7.27 -26.51 -14.28
C ALA A 85 -6.59 -27.35 -13.20
N LYS A 86 -5.60 -26.75 -12.53
CA LYS A 86 -5.10 -27.26 -11.24
C LYS A 86 -6.14 -26.92 -10.18
N ALA A 87 -6.66 -27.97 -9.55
CA ALA A 87 -7.72 -27.99 -8.55
C ALA A 87 -7.65 -26.85 -7.51
N PRO A 88 -8.79 -26.28 -7.09
CA PRO A 88 -8.84 -25.25 -6.07
C PRO A 88 -8.34 -25.80 -4.73
N LYS A 89 -7.34 -25.12 -4.16
CA LYS A 89 -6.90 -25.34 -2.78
C LYS A 89 -8.07 -25.00 -1.85
N PRO A 90 -8.40 -25.84 -0.84
CA PRO A 90 -9.49 -25.56 0.08
C PRO A 90 -9.24 -24.27 0.88
N PRO A 91 -10.30 -23.52 1.23
CA PRO A 91 -10.19 -22.29 2.00
C PRO A 91 -9.55 -22.58 3.36
N LYS A 92 -8.49 -21.82 3.66
CA LYS A 92 -7.79 -21.87 4.95
C LYS A 92 -8.76 -21.36 6.02
N GLU A 93 -9.26 -22.29 6.82
CA GLU A 93 -10.13 -22.04 7.96
C GLU A 93 -9.56 -20.92 8.83
N ALA A 94 -10.46 -20.01 9.20
CA ALA A 94 -10.24 -19.04 10.23
C ALA A 94 -9.98 -19.78 11.55
N GLY A 95 -8.70 -19.88 11.92
CA GLY A 95 -8.29 -20.32 13.24
C GLY A 95 -8.79 -19.34 14.28
N ALA A 96 -9.95 -19.66 14.87
CA ALA A 96 -10.36 -19.20 16.17
C ALA A 96 -9.21 -19.48 17.16
N LYS A 97 -8.59 -18.44 17.70
CA LYS A 97 -7.90 -18.59 18.98
C LYS A 97 -8.92 -18.37 20.07
N ALA A 98 -9.35 -19.50 20.61
CA ALA A 98 -10.13 -19.65 21.82
C ALA A 98 -9.54 -18.81 22.96
N LYS A 99 -10.47 -18.25 23.74
CA LYS A 99 -10.26 -17.95 25.15
C LYS A 99 -9.95 -19.26 25.88
N THR A 100 -8.95 -19.24 26.75
CA THR A 100 -8.83 -20.21 27.84
C THR A 100 -8.09 -19.57 28.99
N ALA A 101 -8.77 -19.60 30.15
CA ALA A 101 -8.34 -19.45 31.54
C ALA A 101 -7.50 -18.22 31.92
#